data_AF-A0A1Q5DAV8-F1
#
_entry.id   AF-A0A1Q5DAV8-F1
#
_cell.length_a   1.000
_cell.length_b   1.000
_cell.length_c   1.000
_cell.angle_alpha   90.00
_cell.angle_beta   90.00
_cell.angle_gamma   90.00
#
_symmetry.space_group_name_H-M   'P 1'
#
loop_
_entity.id
_entity.type
_entity.pdbx_description
1 polymer ?
#
loop_
_entity_poly.entity_id
_entity_poly.type
_entity_poly.pdbx_seq_one_letter_code
_entity_poly.pdbx_strand_id
1 'polypeptide(L)'
;MIASSPLAAGAEPPPGSPAPRTEVSVSSVDLDGPAISSVKVTVKNAGPQRMRSLKVAFAGPVGWAVQPAVVSVPGTFGVGADAAAEFRIQVPEKRDGFALRTFTATATYTGGDGTGSATATRTETNGAPLANLAAAYNNVGVTDEGDTEPGDYDGEGNSFSAQKLAAAGLVPGGRVEALGAELTWPDVAPGTKDNVSGTGQAITLNGRGSKLVLLGSGVTSGATGTASVYYTDGTSSRGSFGFPNWSFDPADAHGATLVASADGRNRPDGYGNAGIAYRVFAHSVPLDATKQVDFVVLPSNRNVHIFDMAIAS
;
A
#
# COMPACT_ATOMS: atom_id res chain seq x y z
N MET A 1 0.54 55.67 -8.13
CA MET A 1 -0.69 55.12 -7.52
C MET A 1 -0.50 53.62 -7.39
N ILE A 2 -0.54 53.13 -6.15
CA ILE A 2 -0.28 51.74 -5.80
C ILE A 2 -1.62 51.00 -5.94
N ALA A 3 -1.70 50.07 -6.89
CA ALA A 3 -2.89 49.24 -7.06
C ALA A 3 -2.69 47.94 -6.26
N SER A 4 -3.37 47.85 -5.12
CA SER A 4 -3.39 46.67 -4.26
C SER A 4 -4.18 45.54 -4.94
N SER A 5 -3.52 44.41 -5.18
CA SER A 5 -4.17 43.16 -5.55
C SER A 5 -4.95 42.59 -4.34
N PRO A 6 -6.16 42.04 -4.53
CA PRO A 6 -6.89 41.42 -3.43
C PRO A 6 -6.23 40.08 -3.05
N LEU A 7 -6.06 39.85 -1.75
CA LEU A 7 -5.68 38.55 -1.20
C LEU A 7 -6.74 37.50 -1.57
N ALA A 8 -6.30 36.39 -2.15
CA ALA A 8 -7.12 35.19 -2.25
C ALA A 8 -7.35 34.64 -0.83
N ALA A 9 -8.62 34.59 -0.42
CA ALA A 9 -9.03 33.92 0.81
C ALA A 9 -8.68 32.44 0.72
N GLY A 10 -7.87 31.95 1.66
CA GLY A 10 -7.53 30.54 1.78
C GLY A 10 -8.80 29.72 1.96
N ALA A 11 -8.99 28.70 1.12
CA ALA A 11 -10.05 27.72 1.28
C ALA A 11 -9.86 27.00 2.62
N GLU A 12 -10.87 27.06 3.46
CA GLU A 12 -10.96 26.32 4.71
C GLU A 12 -10.79 24.81 4.41
N PRO A 13 -9.96 24.08 5.18
CA PRO A 13 -9.83 22.64 5.01
C PRO A 13 -11.21 21.99 5.14
N PRO A 14 -11.55 20.97 4.32
CA PRO A 14 -12.82 20.28 4.47
C PRO A 14 -12.94 19.76 5.91
N PRO A 15 -14.12 19.89 6.55
CA PRO A 15 -14.32 19.39 7.90
C PRO A 15 -13.98 17.90 7.95
N GLY A 16 -13.11 17.54 8.90
CA GLY A 16 -12.68 16.16 9.11
C GLY A 16 -13.89 15.23 9.23
N SER A 17 -13.81 14.03 8.66
CA SER A 17 -14.87 13.04 8.74
C SER A 17 -15.33 12.88 10.20
N PRO A 18 -16.64 12.86 10.48
CA PRO A 18 -17.13 12.71 11.85
C PRO A 18 -16.55 11.43 12.46
N ALA A 19 -16.00 11.55 13.68
CA ALA A 19 -15.42 10.42 14.38
C ALA A 19 -16.40 9.23 14.42
N PRO A 20 -15.91 7.98 14.25
CA PRO A 20 -16.77 6.82 14.22
C PRO A 20 -17.57 6.74 15.52
N ARG A 21 -18.91 6.63 15.39
CA ARG A 21 -19.82 6.53 16.55
C ARG A 21 -19.75 5.17 17.25
N THR A 22 -19.05 4.20 16.66
CA THR A 22 -18.82 2.88 17.23
C THR A 22 -17.52 2.37 16.67
N GLU A 23 -16.63 1.91 17.55
CA GLU A 23 -15.36 1.31 17.17
C GLU A 23 -15.48 -0.20 17.36
N VAL A 24 -15.04 -0.97 16.37
CA VAL A 24 -14.99 -2.44 16.44
C VAL A 24 -13.53 -2.86 16.28
N SER A 25 -13.10 -3.84 17.05
CA SER A 25 -11.78 -4.44 16.92
C SER A 25 -11.84 -5.95 17.05
N VAL A 26 -10.95 -6.63 16.34
CA VAL A 26 -10.79 -8.09 16.37
C VAL A 26 -9.42 -8.39 17.01
N SER A 27 -9.38 -9.32 17.94
CA SER A 27 -8.12 -9.79 18.53
C SER A 27 -7.23 -10.48 17.51
N SER A 28 -5.94 -10.62 17.82
CA SER A 28 -5.06 -11.51 17.06
C SER A 28 -5.63 -12.91 16.94
N VAL A 29 -5.35 -13.53 15.80
CA VAL A 29 -5.78 -14.88 15.50
C VAL A 29 -4.55 -15.74 15.27
N ASP A 30 -4.36 -16.76 16.11
CA ASP A 30 -3.34 -17.77 15.89
C ASP A 30 -3.71 -18.60 14.65
N LEU A 31 -2.81 -18.62 13.67
CA LEU A 31 -2.97 -19.35 12.41
C LEU A 31 -2.20 -20.69 12.40
N ASP A 32 -1.64 -21.13 13.52
CA ASP A 32 -0.96 -22.42 13.65
C ASP A 32 -1.97 -23.57 13.75
N GLY A 33 -2.54 -23.95 12.60
CA GLY A 33 -3.51 -25.04 12.48
C GLY A 33 -2.89 -26.37 12.02
N PRO A 34 -3.63 -27.49 12.16
CA PRO A 34 -5.06 -27.53 12.45
C PRO A 34 -5.41 -27.37 13.93
N ALA A 35 -6.20 -26.35 14.28
CA ALA A 35 -6.55 -26.03 15.66
C ALA A 35 -7.89 -25.29 15.78
N ILE A 36 -8.46 -25.28 16.99
CA ILE A 36 -9.57 -24.37 17.33
C ILE A 36 -8.96 -23.14 17.99
N SER A 37 -9.16 -21.97 17.38
CA SER A 37 -8.68 -20.70 17.91
C SER A 37 -9.84 -19.84 18.40
N SER A 38 -9.67 -19.20 19.55
CA SER A 38 -10.66 -18.29 20.14
C SER A 38 -10.36 -16.87 19.68
N VAL A 39 -11.37 -16.19 19.13
CA VAL A 39 -11.27 -14.81 18.65
C VAL A 39 -12.22 -13.93 19.44
N LYS A 40 -11.69 -12.85 20.02
CA LYS A 40 -12.47 -11.85 20.74
C LYS A 40 -12.72 -10.66 19.83
N VAL A 41 -13.98 -10.28 19.69
CA VAL A 41 -14.40 -9.02 19.08
C VAL A 41 -14.78 -8.04 20.18
N THR A 42 -14.21 -6.84 20.17
CA THR A 42 -14.55 -5.76 21.08
C THR A 42 -15.31 -4.67 20.33
N VAL A 43 -16.37 -4.16 20.94
CA VAL A 43 -17.21 -3.07 20.42
C VAL A 43 -17.24 -1.97 21.46
N LYS A 44 -16.76 -0.79 21.08
CA LYS A 44 -16.76 0.40 21.94
C LYS A 44 -17.80 1.40 21.45
N ASN A 45 -18.64 1.86 22.38
CA ASN A 45 -19.61 2.91 22.08
C ASN A 45 -18.94 4.29 22.13
N ALA A 46 -18.35 4.73 21.02
CA ALA A 46 -17.80 6.08 20.87
C ALA A 46 -18.86 7.16 20.53
N GLY A 47 -20.14 6.76 20.45
CA GLY A 47 -21.25 7.63 20.08
C GLY A 47 -21.86 8.34 21.29
N PRO A 48 -22.67 9.40 21.05
CA PRO A 48 -23.27 10.19 22.12
C PRO A 48 -24.49 9.53 22.79
N GLN A 49 -24.94 8.37 22.27
CA GLN A 49 -26.16 7.70 22.71
C GLN A 49 -25.84 6.32 23.28
N ARG A 50 -26.66 5.84 24.20
CA ARG A 50 -26.55 4.46 24.70
C ARG A 50 -26.83 3.44 23.59
N MET A 51 -26.10 2.34 23.61
CA MET A 51 -26.25 1.20 22.71
C MET A 51 -27.05 0.08 23.38
N ARG A 52 -28.03 -0.49 22.69
CA ARG A 52 -28.85 -1.63 23.14
C ARG A 52 -29.09 -2.61 22.00
N SER A 53 -29.48 -3.84 22.33
CA SER A 53 -29.72 -4.92 21.35
C SER A 53 -28.50 -5.19 20.46
N LEU A 54 -27.30 -5.15 21.05
CA LEU A 54 -26.04 -5.36 20.34
C LEU A 54 -25.96 -6.80 19.83
N LYS A 55 -25.72 -6.95 18.53
CA LYS A 55 -25.38 -8.21 17.87
C LYS A 55 -24.05 -8.04 17.16
N VAL A 56 -23.16 -9.00 17.37
CA VAL A 56 -21.84 -9.05 16.72
C VAL A 56 -21.83 -10.25 15.79
N ALA A 57 -21.66 -10.01 14.50
CA ALA A 57 -21.40 -11.04 13.50
C ALA A 57 -19.89 -11.13 13.26
N PHE A 58 -19.37 -12.35 13.10
CA PHE A 58 -17.96 -12.58 12.81
C PHE A 58 -17.80 -13.59 11.68
N ALA A 59 -16.91 -13.28 10.74
CA ALA A 59 -16.59 -14.14 9.61
C ALA A 59 -15.07 -14.24 9.45
N GLY A 60 -14.58 -15.45 9.21
CA GLY A 60 -13.19 -15.70 8.83
C GLY A 60 -13.01 -15.70 7.31
N PRO A 61 -11.81 -16.08 6.83
CA PRO A 61 -11.54 -16.30 5.42
C PRO A 61 -12.52 -17.28 4.78
N VAL A 62 -12.72 -17.17 3.46
CA VAL A 62 -13.62 -18.06 2.71
C VAL A 62 -13.29 -19.53 3.01
N GLY A 63 -14.32 -20.30 3.36
CA GLY A 63 -14.21 -21.73 3.68
C GLY A 63 -13.85 -22.05 5.13
N TRP A 64 -13.61 -21.05 6.00
CA TRP A 64 -13.33 -21.28 7.42
C TRP A 64 -14.63 -21.36 8.22
N ALA A 65 -14.73 -22.36 9.11
CA ALA A 65 -15.87 -22.50 10.00
C ALA A 65 -15.72 -21.57 11.22
N VAL A 66 -16.80 -20.85 11.53
CA VAL A 66 -16.91 -19.94 12.69
C VAL A 66 -18.13 -20.34 13.52
N GLN A 67 -17.96 -20.47 14.83
CA GLN A 67 -19.04 -20.81 15.76
C GLN A 67 -19.01 -19.97 17.05
N PRO A 68 -20.15 -19.37 17.46
CA PRO A 68 -21.33 -19.10 16.62
C PRO A 68 -21.01 -18.05 15.54
N ALA A 69 -21.77 -17.94 14.45
CA ALA A 69 -21.53 -16.86 13.46
C ALA A 69 -21.98 -15.47 13.96
N VAL A 70 -22.92 -15.43 14.90
CA VAL A 70 -23.47 -14.21 15.51
C VAL A 70 -23.65 -14.41 17.01
N VAL A 71 -23.22 -13.43 17.81
CA VAL A 71 -23.45 -13.36 19.26
C VAL A 71 -24.33 -12.15 19.56
N SER A 72 -25.41 -12.37 20.32
CA SER A 72 -26.16 -11.26 20.93
C SER A 72 -25.54 -10.95 22.28
N VAL A 73 -25.07 -9.71 22.49
CA VAL A 73 -24.44 -9.31 23.74
C VAL A 73 -25.51 -8.68 24.63
N PRO A 74 -25.89 -9.31 25.76
CA PRO A 74 -26.94 -8.79 26.62
C PRO A 74 -26.48 -7.51 27.33
N GLY A 75 -27.41 -6.57 27.49
CA GLY A 75 -27.19 -5.35 28.25
C GLY A 75 -27.45 -4.07 27.47
N THR A 76 -27.09 -2.96 28.11
CA THR A 76 -27.13 -1.61 27.54
C THR A 76 -25.79 -0.95 27.84
N PHE A 77 -25.15 -0.41 26.81
CA PHE A 77 -23.79 0.10 26.89
C PHE A 77 -23.84 1.63 26.79
N GLY A 78 -23.42 2.30 27.86
CA GLY A 78 -23.34 3.76 27.92
C GLY A 78 -22.30 4.35 26.97
N VAL A 79 -22.19 5.67 26.94
CA VAL A 79 -21.13 6.37 26.19
C VAL A 79 -19.77 5.95 26.74
N GLY A 80 -18.85 5.58 25.85
CA GLY A 80 -17.50 5.12 26.18
C GLY A 80 -17.42 3.68 26.70
N ALA A 81 -18.54 2.96 26.83
CA ALA A 81 -18.53 1.58 27.31
C ALA A 81 -18.07 0.59 26.24
N ASP A 82 -17.34 -0.45 26.69
CA ASP A 82 -16.94 -1.59 25.88
C ASP A 82 -17.88 -2.78 26.07
N ALA A 83 -18.05 -3.54 25.00
CA ALA A 83 -18.71 -4.83 24.96
C ALA A 83 -17.82 -5.84 24.25
N ALA A 84 -17.90 -7.11 24.62
CA ALA A 84 -17.12 -8.18 23.98
C ALA A 84 -18.01 -9.34 23.54
N ALA A 85 -17.63 -9.96 22.42
CA ALA A 85 -18.18 -11.21 21.94
C ALA A 85 -17.03 -12.17 21.61
N GLU A 86 -17.18 -13.44 21.98
CA GLU A 86 -16.19 -14.48 21.70
C GLU A 86 -16.69 -15.43 20.62
N PHE A 87 -15.76 -15.82 19.75
CA PHE A 87 -15.97 -16.68 18.62
C PHE A 87 -14.92 -17.79 18.63
N ARG A 88 -15.26 -18.96 18.11
CA ARG A 88 -14.30 -20.03 17.83
C ARG A 88 -14.21 -20.24 16.34
N ILE A 89 -12.99 -20.36 15.84
CA ILE A 89 -12.72 -20.69 14.45
C ILE A 89 -11.97 -22.00 14.34
N GLN A 90 -12.25 -22.75 13.27
CA GLN A 90 -11.42 -23.88 12.89
C GLN A 90 -10.33 -23.38 11.93
N VAL A 91 -9.11 -23.28 12.45
CA VAL A 91 -7.92 -22.96 11.67
C VAL A 91 -7.53 -24.23 10.90
N PRO A 92 -7.48 -24.19 9.57
CA PRO A 92 -7.05 -25.32 8.77
C PRO A 92 -5.55 -25.56 8.92
N GLU A 93 -5.08 -26.71 8.43
CA GLU A 93 -3.66 -27.00 8.33
C GLU A 93 -2.90 -25.89 7.61
N LYS A 94 -1.78 -25.49 8.18
CA LYS A 94 -0.89 -24.47 7.62
C LYS A 94 -0.32 -24.96 6.29
N ARG A 95 -0.38 -24.09 5.28
CA ARG A 95 0.23 -24.35 3.97
C ARG A 95 1.46 -23.50 3.78
N ASP A 96 2.40 -23.98 2.98
CA ASP A 96 3.56 -23.18 2.61
C ASP A 96 3.17 -21.97 1.74
N GLY A 97 4.02 -20.95 1.79
CA GLY A 97 3.86 -19.73 1.01
C GLY A 97 3.13 -18.60 1.74
N PHE A 98 3.33 -17.39 1.23
CA PHE A 98 2.70 -16.19 1.76
C PHE A 98 1.21 -16.16 1.43
N ALA A 99 0.36 -15.89 2.42
CA ALA A 99 -1.06 -15.66 2.20
C ALA A 99 -1.66 -14.72 3.23
N LEU A 100 -2.57 -13.86 2.79
CA LEU A 100 -3.37 -13.01 3.66
C LEU A 100 -4.62 -13.77 4.14
N ARG A 101 -4.96 -13.60 5.42
CA ARG A 101 -6.17 -14.13 6.05
C ARG A 101 -6.92 -12.99 6.69
N THR A 102 -8.03 -12.60 6.05
CA THR A 102 -8.86 -11.48 6.53
C THR A 102 -10.05 -12.00 7.31
N PHE A 103 -10.24 -11.42 8.49
CA PHE A 103 -11.35 -11.62 9.39
C PHE A 103 -12.18 -10.35 9.45
N THR A 104 -13.50 -10.49 9.45
CA THR A 104 -14.44 -9.36 9.44
C THR A 104 -15.41 -9.50 10.58
N ALA A 105 -15.53 -8.45 11.38
CA ALA A 105 -16.52 -8.33 12.43
C ALA A 105 -17.47 -7.18 12.13
N THR A 106 -18.77 -7.42 12.30
CA THR A 106 -19.82 -6.41 12.12
C THR A 106 -20.67 -6.34 13.37
N ALA A 107 -20.67 -5.19 14.03
CA ALA A 107 -21.55 -4.88 15.15
C ALA A 107 -22.81 -4.18 14.63
N THR A 108 -23.99 -4.64 15.05
CA THR A 108 -25.27 -3.98 14.79
C THR A 108 -26.00 -3.75 16.11
N TYR A 109 -26.65 -2.60 16.25
CA TYR A 109 -27.26 -2.20 17.50
C TYR A 109 -28.41 -1.20 17.29
N THR A 110 -29.12 -0.86 18.37
CA THR A 110 -30.05 0.27 18.42
C THR A 110 -29.55 1.32 19.40
N GLY A 111 -29.70 2.61 19.07
CA GLY A 111 -29.26 3.73 19.91
C GLY A 111 -29.95 5.03 19.51
N GLY A 112 -30.37 5.84 20.50
CA GLY A 112 -31.29 6.94 20.25
C GLY A 112 -32.59 6.46 19.57
N ASP A 113 -32.94 7.10 18.46
CA ASP A 113 -34.16 6.84 17.66
C ASP A 113 -33.95 5.85 16.50
N GLY A 114 -32.75 5.23 16.38
CA GLY A 114 -32.40 4.44 15.20
C GLY A 114 -31.54 3.21 15.45
N THR A 115 -31.23 2.51 14.36
CA THR A 115 -30.25 1.43 14.29
C THR A 115 -28.87 1.97 13.90
N GLY A 116 -27.81 1.31 14.39
CA GLY A 116 -26.43 1.60 14.04
C GLY A 116 -25.69 0.34 13.64
N SER A 117 -24.62 0.50 12.86
CA SER A 117 -23.74 -0.56 12.44
C SER A 117 -22.30 -0.06 12.34
N ALA A 118 -21.34 -0.92 12.67
CA ALA A 118 -19.92 -0.67 12.47
C ALA A 118 -19.21 -1.97 12.10
N THR A 119 -18.20 -1.86 11.23
CA THR A 119 -17.44 -3.00 10.72
C THR A 119 -15.96 -2.78 10.97
N ALA A 120 -15.25 -3.84 11.33
CA ALA A 120 -13.80 -3.86 11.36
C ALA A 120 -13.28 -5.10 10.65
N THR A 121 -12.12 -4.94 10.03
CA THR A 121 -11.35 -6.04 9.46
C THR A 121 -10.03 -6.16 10.18
N ARG A 122 -9.60 -7.40 10.34
CA ARG A 122 -8.24 -7.75 10.75
C ARG A 122 -7.64 -8.67 9.73
N THR A 123 -6.43 -8.40 9.30
CA THR A 123 -5.66 -9.28 8.43
C THR A 123 -4.48 -9.86 9.19
N GLU A 124 -4.35 -11.17 9.10
CA GLU A 124 -3.21 -11.95 9.57
C GLU A 124 -2.47 -12.54 8.36
N THR A 125 -1.20 -12.88 8.55
CA THR A 125 -0.34 -13.46 7.50
C THR A 125 -0.03 -14.92 7.80
N ASN A 126 -0.10 -15.73 6.77
CA ASN A 126 0.59 -17.01 6.74
C ASN A 126 1.88 -16.86 5.95
N GLY A 127 3.00 -17.37 6.46
CA GLY A 127 4.32 -17.13 5.89
C GLY A 127 4.79 -15.67 6.07
N ALA A 128 6.04 -15.41 5.70
CA ALA A 128 6.63 -14.07 5.76
C ALA A 128 6.53 -13.36 4.40
N PRO A 129 6.29 -12.04 4.36
CA PRO A 129 6.54 -11.23 3.18
C PRO A 129 8.02 -11.32 2.74
N LEU A 130 8.32 -10.86 1.53
CA LEU A 130 9.71 -10.69 1.08
C LEU A 130 10.40 -9.65 1.97
N ALA A 131 11.67 -9.90 2.31
CA ALA A 131 12.38 -9.11 3.33
C ALA A 131 12.51 -7.61 3.01
N ASN A 132 12.57 -7.26 1.72
CA ASN A 132 12.65 -5.89 1.21
C ASN A 132 12.31 -5.87 -0.29
N LEU A 133 12.28 -4.68 -0.90
CA LEU A 133 11.97 -4.54 -2.33
C LEU A 133 13.03 -5.23 -3.23
N ALA A 134 14.30 -5.18 -2.86
CA ALA A 134 15.37 -5.81 -3.65
C ALA A 134 15.19 -7.33 -3.77
N ALA A 135 14.69 -7.99 -2.72
CA ALA A 135 14.32 -9.41 -2.75
C ALA A 135 13.14 -9.71 -3.71
N ALA A 136 12.38 -8.69 -4.12
CA ALA A 136 11.28 -8.78 -5.06
C ALA A 136 11.67 -8.41 -6.50
N TYR A 137 12.89 -7.91 -6.74
CA TYR A 137 13.34 -7.52 -8.09
C TYR A 137 13.19 -8.67 -9.08
N ASN A 138 12.52 -8.39 -10.18
CA ASN A 138 12.12 -9.40 -11.15
C ASN A 138 12.34 -8.97 -12.61
N ASN A 139 12.79 -7.73 -12.84
CA ASN A 139 12.99 -7.18 -14.18
C ASN A 139 14.31 -6.41 -14.30
N VAL A 140 14.90 -6.39 -15.50
CA VAL A 140 16.14 -5.64 -15.81
C VAL A 140 15.75 -4.31 -16.47
N GLY A 141 15.71 -3.25 -15.67
CA GLY A 141 15.26 -1.92 -16.10
C GLY A 141 16.38 -1.02 -16.64
N VAL A 142 17.61 -1.23 -16.17
CA VAL A 142 18.78 -0.41 -16.49
C VAL A 142 19.89 -1.30 -17.05
N THR A 143 20.51 -0.87 -18.15
CA THR A 143 21.67 -1.54 -18.75
C THR A 143 22.80 -0.55 -19.02
N ASP A 144 24.00 -1.09 -19.22
CA ASP A 144 25.15 -0.31 -19.69
C ASP A 144 25.01 -0.01 -21.18
N GLU A 145 25.37 1.18 -21.65
CA GLU A 145 25.35 1.50 -23.10
C GLU A 145 26.25 0.58 -23.95
N GLY A 146 27.28 -0.03 -23.34
CA GLY A 146 28.15 -1.03 -23.96
C GLY A 146 27.67 -2.47 -23.85
N ASP A 147 26.61 -2.74 -23.07
CA ASP A 147 26.00 -4.06 -22.89
C ASP A 147 24.49 -3.93 -22.67
N THR A 148 23.76 -3.72 -23.76
CA THR A 148 22.32 -3.44 -23.74
C THR A 148 21.44 -4.70 -23.80
N GLU A 149 22.01 -5.85 -24.18
CA GLU A 149 21.30 -7.11 -24.42
C GLU A 149 20.46 -7.60 -23.22
N PRO A 150 20.90 -7.46 -21.95
CA PRO A 150 20.14 -7.97 -20.81
C PRO A 150 18.86 -7.20 -20.48
N GLY A 151 18.64 -6.02 -21.09
CA GLY A 151 17.55 -5.12 -20.73
C GLY A 151 16.19 -5.62 -21.20
N ASP A 152 15.15 -5.41 -20.40
CA ASP A 152 13.76 -5.71 -20.77
C ASP A 152 12.75 -4.88 -19.96
N TYR A 153 13.01 -3.58 -19.81
CA TYR A 153 12.15 -2.67 -19.06
C TYR A 153 10.71 -2.67 -19.57
N ASP A 154 10.50 -2.63 -20.89
CA ASP A 154 9.18 -2.51 -21.53
C ASP A 154 8.64 -3.81 -22.14
N GLY A 155 9.35 -4.94 -22.01
CA GLY A 155 8.99 -6.21 -22.63
C GLY A 155 9.41 -6.34 -24.11
N GLU A 156 10.09 -5.34 -24.67
CA GLU A 156 10.63 -5.33 -26.03
C GLU A 156 12.16 -5.32 -26.05
N GLY A 157 12.82 -5.63 -24.92
CA GLY A 157 14.26 -5.60 -24.80
C GLY A 157 14.87 -4.20 -24.60
N ASN A 158 14.05 -3.16 -24.39
CA ASN A 158 14.56 -1.82 -24.15
C ASN A 158 14.80 -1.56 -22.66
N SER A 159 15.69 -0.64 -22.31
CA SER A 159 16.00 -0.29 -20.92
C SER A 159 16.50 1.15 -20.81
N PHE A 160 16.53 1.68 -19.59
CA PHE A 160 17.21 2.95 -19.33
C PHE A 160 18.74 2.78 -19.51
N SER A 161 19.40 3.83 -20.01
CA SER A 161 20.87 3.89 -20.01
C SER A 161 21.38 4.25 -18.61
N ALA A 162 22.25 3.41 -18.06
CA ALA A 162 22.93 3.65 -16.78
C ALA A 162 23.70 4.98 -16.81
N GLN A 163 24.38 5.29 -17.91
CA GLN A 163 25.17 6.49 -18.11
C GLN A 163 24.28 7.75 -18.07
N LYS A 164 23.12 7.70 -18.73
CA LYS A 164 22.19 8.84 -18.82
C LYS A 164 21.46 9.06 -17.51
N LEU A 165 21.11 7.98 -16.80
CA LEU A 165 20.56 8.06 -15.44
C LEU A 165 21.57 8.63 -14.46
N ALA A 166 22.83 8.19 -14.52
CA ALA A 166 23.91 8.72 -13.68
C ALA A 166 24.14 10.23 -13.93
N ALA A 167 24.11 10.66 -15.20
CA ALA A 167 24.17 12.09 -15.55
C ALA A 167 22.96 12.89 -15.03
N ALA A 168 21.81 12.23 -14.82
CA ALA A 168 20.62 12.80 -14.18
C ALA A 168 20.60 12.63 -12.65
N GLY A 169 21.69 12.15 -12.05
CA GLY A 169 21.85 12.02 -10.59
C GLY A 169 21.38 10.68 -10.00
N LEU A 170 20.92 9.74 -10.82
CA LEU A 170 20.51 8.40 -10.40
C LEU A 170 21.68 7.42 -10.60
N VAL A 171 22.43 7.19 -9.54
CA VAL A 171 23.57 6.25 -9.49
C VAL A 171 23.27 5.09 -8.55
N PRO A 172 23.84 3.88 -8.76
CA PRO A 172 23.59 2.74 -7.87
C PRO A 172 23.83 3.06 -6.39
N GLY A 173 22.86 2.72 -5.53
CA GLY A 173 22.88 3.03 -4.10
C GLY A 173 22.75 4.52 -3.75
N GLY A 174 22.55 5.38 -4.76
CA GLY A 174 22.42 6.81 -4.61
C GLY A 174 21.13 7.22 -3.91
N ARG A 175 21.21 8.24 -3.07
CA ARG A 175 20.06 8.82 -2.37
C ARG A 175 19.16 9.59 -3.33
N VAL A 176 17.85 9.38 -3.21
CA VAL A 176 16.80 10.07 -3.98
C VAL A 176 15.81 10.70 -3.01
N GLU A 177 15.67 12.02 -3.02
CA GLU A 177 14.65 12.71 -2.24
C GLU A 177 13.41 12.96 -3.10
N ALA A 178 12.24 12.47 -2.66
CA ALA A 178 10.99 12.76 -3.34
C ALA A 178 9.83 12.76 -2.36
N LEU A 179 8.92 13.72 -2.51
CA LEU A 179 7.66 13.80 -1.74
C LEU A 179 7.85 13.71 -0.21
N GLY A 180 9.00 14.18 0.29
CA GLY A 180 9.37 14.16 1.71
C GLY A 180 9.95 12.83 2.21
N ALA A 181 10.12 11.83 1.34
CA ALA A 181 10.81 10.59 1.65
C ALA A 181 12.28 10.63 1.20
N GLU A 182 13.11 9.90 1.93
CA GLU A 182 14.44 9.47 1.50
C GLU A 182 14.33 8.07 0.91
N LEU A 183 14.55 7.97 -0.40
CA LEU A 183 14.59 6.73 -1.18
C LEU A 183 16.03 6.44 -1.61
N THR A 184 16.27 5.23 -2.10
CA THR A 184 17.56 4.77 -2.61
C THR A 184 17.39 4.23 -4.02
N TRP A 185 18.17 4.74 -4.98
CA TRP A 185 18.23 4.14 -6.30
C TRP A 185 18.84 2.73 -6.20
N PRO A 186 18.36 1.72 -6.95
CA PRO A 186 18.78 0.32 -6.81
C PRO A 186 20.31 0.17 -6.78
N ASP A 187 20.82 -0.49 -5.73
CA ASP A 187 22.26 -0.75 -5.55
C ASP A 187 22.65 -2.09 -6.19
N VAL A 188 22.53 -2.14 -7.52
CA VAL A 188 22.88 -3.31 -8.32
C VAL A 188 23.61 -2.89 -9.59
N ALA A 189 24.39 -3.80 -10.17
CA ALA A 189 25.07 -3.55 -11.44
C ALA A 189 24.05 -3.43 -12.59
N PRO A 190 24.25 -2.53 -13.58
CA PRO A 190 23.44 -2.52 -14.79
C PRO A 190 23.41 -3.89 -15.47
N GLY A 191 22.29 -4.25 -16.08
CA GLY A 191 22.07 -5.57 -16.68
C GLY A 191 21.62 -6.65 -15.67
N THR A 192 21.42 -6.27 -14.40
CA THR A 192 20.81 -7.15 -13.39
C THR A 192 19.42 -6.66 -12.99
N LYS A 193 18.68 -7.50 -12.27
CA LYS A 193 17.32 -7.14 -11.85
C LYS A 193 17.38 -6.00 -10.82
N ASP A 194 16.72 -4.90 -11.13
CA ASP A 194 16.82 -3.63 -10.39
C ASP A 194 15.46 -3.02 -10.05
N ASN A 195 14.38 -3.63 -10.51
CA ASN A 195 13.03 -3.14 -10.27
C ASN A 195 12.03 -4.28 -10.14
N VAL A 196 10.87 -3.93 -9.60
CA VAL A 196 9.72 -4.82 -9.48
C VAL A 196 8.65 -4.41 -10.47
N SER A 197 8.45 -5.25 -11.48
CA SER A 197 7.21 -5.28 -12.26
C SER A 197 6.10 -5.91 -11.41
N GLY A 198 5.00 -5.18 -11.23
CA GLY A 198 3.94 -5.50 -10.27
C GLY A 198 3.21 -6.83 -10.57
N THR A 199 3.33 -7.80 -9.66
CA THR A 199 2.59 -9.07 -9.71
C THR A 199 1.77 -9.37 -8.45
N GLY A 200 1.74 -8.46 -7.47
CA GLY A 200 1.03 -8.68 -6.21
C GLY A 200 1.94 -9.10 -5.05
N GLN A 201 3.23 -8.82 -5.14
CA GLN A 201 4.22 -9.20 -4.13
C GLN A 201 3.95 -8.49 -2.80
N ALA A 202 4.11 -9.22 -1.70
CA ALA A 202 4.13 -8.67 -0.36
C ALA A 202 5.57 -8.42 0.08
N ILE A 203 5.86 -7.19 0.52
CA ILE A 203 7.21 -6.72 0.82
C ILE A 203 7.20 -6.06 2.19
N THR A 204 8.05 -6.52 3.09
CA THR A 204 8.25 -5.92 4.41
C THR A 204 8.74 -4.48 4.26
N LEU A 205 8.10 -3.57 5.00
CA LEU A 205 8.47 -2.16 5.10
C LEU A 205 8.10 -1.66 6.49
N ASN A 206 9.10 -1.40 7.31
CA ASN A 206 8.89 -0.99 8.69
C ASN A 206 9.00 0.53 8.82
N GLY A 207 8.02 1.16 9.46
CA GLY A 207 8.09 2.56 9.85
C GLY A 207 6.73 3.14 10.19
N ARG A 208 6.71 4.43 10.54
CA ARG A 208 5.50 5.21 10.79
C ARG A 208 5.63 6.56 10.08
N GLY A 209 4.56 7.02 9.48
CA GLY A 209 4.51 8.28 8.73
C GLY A 209 3.14 8.47 8.09
N SER A 210 2.89 9.63 7.48
CA SER A 210 1.61 9.93 6.83
C SER A 210 1.54 9.51 5.36
N LYS A 211 2.67 9.09 4.76
CA LYS A 211 2.74 8.71 3.33
C LYS A 211 3.66 7.53 3.10
N LEU A 212 3.24 6.63 2.22
CA LEU A 212 4.12 5.70 1.52
C LEU A 212 4.49 6.36 0.20
N VAL A 213 5.77 6.55 -0.04
CA VAL A 213 6.31 7.11 -1.29
C VAL A 213 6.91 5.97 -2.09
N LEU A 214 6.57 5.92 -3.37
CA LEU A 214 7.01 4.93 -4.34
C LEU A 214 7.85 5.64 -5.41
N LEU A 215 9.06 5.15 -5.65
CA LEU A 215 9.91 5.54 -6.78
C LEU A 215 9.69 4.54 -7.90
N GLY A 216 9.30 5.02 -9.08
CA GLY A 216 8.89 4.13 -10.16
C GLY A 216 8.78 4.80 -11.51
N SER A 217 8.38 4.00 -12.48
CA SER A 217 8.03 4.48 -13.82
C SER A 217 7.06 3.50 -14.48
N GLY A 218 6.32 3.97 -15.48
CA GLY A 218 5.27 3.22 -16.14
C GLY A 218 5.68 2.68 -17.50
N VAL A 219 5.14 1.54 -17.88
CA VAL A 219 5.12 1.06 -19.28
C VAL A 219 3.68 1.17 -19.76
N THR A 220 3.44 1.87 -20.87
CA THR A 220 2.08 2.28 -21.33
C THR A 220 1.37 3.28 -20.42
N SER A 221 0.27 3.87 -20.88
CA SER A 221 -0.61 4.74 -20.08
C SER A 221 -1.43 3.99 -19.03
N GLY A 222 -1.35 2.65 -19.00
CA GLY A 222 -2.06 1.77 -18.07
C GLY A 222 -1.30 1.47 -16.77
N ALA A 223 -0.18 2.14 -16.49
CA ALA A 223 0.67 1.92 -15.32
C ALA A 223 0.07 2.51 -14.02
N THR A 224 -1.11 2.02 -13.65
CA THR A 224 -1.84 2.41 -12.44
C THR A 224 -2.17 1.20 -11.57
N GLY A 225 -2.40 1.43 -10.28
CA GLY A 225 -2.78 0.35 -9.37
C GLY A 225 -3.11 0.83 -7.97
N THR A 226 -3.41 -0.13 -7.10
CA THR A 226 -3.65 0.10 -5.67
C THR A 226 -2.56 -0.58 -4.85
N ALA A 227 -1.85 0.20 -4.04
CA ALA A 227 -1.00 -0.33 -2.98
C ALA A 227 -1.87 -0.63 -1.76
N SER A 228 -1.70 -1.80 -1.15
CA SER A 228 -2.31 -2.13 0.15
C SER A 228 -1.23 -2.13 1.21
N VAL A 229 -1.46 -1.40 2.30
CA VAL A 229 -0.52 -1.24 3.40
C VAL A 229 -1.10 -1.90 4.63
N TYR A 230 -0.33 -2.80 5.23
CA TYR A 230 -0.70 -3.57 6.40
C TYR A 230 0.08 -3.08 7.61
N TYR A 231 -0.62 -2.90 8.72
CA TYR A 231 -0.07 -2.38 9.96
C TYR A 231 0.10 -3.49 10.98
N THR A 232 1.03 -3.30 11.92
CA THR A 232 1.32 -4.30 12.96
C THR A 232 0.15 -4.56 13.91
N ASP A 233 -0.86 -3.68 13.94
CA ASP A 233 -2.10 -3.90 14.70
C ASP A 233 -3.10 -4.84 13.99
N GLY A 234 -2.77 -5.31 12.78
CA GLY A 234 -3.59 -6.17 11.93
C GLY A 234 -4.60 -5.41 11.07
N THR A 235 -4.65 -4.08 11.14
CA THR A 235 -5.46 -3.26 10.22
C THR A 235 -4.72 -3.01 8.91
N SER A 236 -5.43 -2.45 7.92
CA SER A 236 -4.84 -2.10 6.63
C SER A 236 -5.44 -0.83 6.05
N SER A 237 -4.69 -0.11 5.24
CA SER A 237 -5.18 0.95 4.35
C SER A 237 -4.83 0.65 2.90
N ARG A 238 -5.44 1.39 1.97
CA ARG A 238 -5.19 1.28 0.54
C ARG A 238 -5.10 2.65 -0.07
N GLY A 239 -4.27 2.79 -1.11
CA GLY A 239 -4.22 4.00 -1.92
C GLY A 239 -3.95 3.68 -3.38
N SER A 240 -4.65 4.39 -4.25
CA SER A 240 -4.40 4.33 -5.69
C SER A 240 -3.23 5.22 -6.06
N PHE A 241 -2.44 4.78 -7.02
CA PHE A 241 -1.33 5.53 -7.60
C PHE A 241 -1.15 5.14 -9.07
N GLY A 242 -0.32 5.91 -9.77
CA GLY A 242 0.16 5.53 -11.08
C GLY A 242 1.43 6.27 -11.45
N PHE A 243 2.07 5.78 -12.51
CA PHE A 243 3.19 6.46 -13.15
C PHE A 243 2.85 6.72 -14.61
N PRO A 244 3.24 7.87 -15.17
CA PRO A 244 3.22 8.08 -16.61
C PRO A 244 4.01 6.99 -17.33
N ASN A 245 3.72 6.75 -18.61
CA ASN A 245 4.66 6.05 -19.46
C ASN A 245 6.04 6.70 -19.32
N TRP A 246 7.07 5.86 -19.14
CA TRP A 246 8.47 6.23 -19.01
C TRP A 246 8.93 7.21 -20.11
N SER A 247 8.25 7.24 -21.25
CA SER A 247 8.37 8.26 -22.29
C SER A 247 7.00 8.73 -22.79
N PHE A 248 6.96 9.84 -23.53
CA PHE A 248 5.80 10.36 -24.28
C PHE A 248 4.59 10.88 -23.48
N ASP A 249 4.27 10.33 -22.31
CA ASP A 249 3.17 10.84 -21.48
C ASP A 249 3.55 12.17 -20.78
N PRO A 250 2.56 13.01 -20.44
CA PRO A 250 2.76 14.15 -19.56
C PRO A 250 3.39 13.72 -18.24
N ALA A 251 4.40 14.45 -17.77
CA ALA A 251 5.19 14.08 -16.60
C ALA A 251 4.41 14.10 -15.27
N ASP A 252 3.24 14.74 -15.26
CA ASP A 252 2.31 14.85 -14.14
C ASP A 252 1.09 13.91 -14.27
N ALA A 253 1.04 13.06 -15.30
CA ALA A 253 -0.04 12.10 -15.46
C ALA A 253 -0.15 11.21 -14.21
N HIS A 254 -1.40 10.85 -13.88
CA HIS A 254 -1.76 10.10 -12.67
C HIS A 254 -1.38 10.76 -11.33
N GLY A 255 -0.97 12.03 -11.31
CA GLY A 255 -0.54 12.71 -10.08
C GLY A 255 0.89 12.41 -9.67
N ALA A 256 1.69 11.84 -10.57
CA ALA A 256 3.10 11.56 -10.32
C ALA A 256 3.94 12.86 -10.30
N THR A 257 5.11 12.77 -9.67
CA THR A 257 6.11 13.84 -9.61
C THR A 257 7.35 13.38 -10.37
N LEU A 258 7.83 14.18 -11.31
CA LEU A 258 9.08 13.90 -12.03
C LEU A 258 10.27 13.94 -11.05
N VAL A 259 11.05 12.86 -11.04
CA VAL A 259 12.29 12.75 -10.23
C VAL A 259 13.52 12.97 -11.11
N ALA A 260 13.59 12.26 -12.22
CA ALA A 260 14.71 12.36 -13.15
C ALA A 260 14.26 12.16 -14.60
N SER A 261 15.02 12.73 -15.53
CA SER A 261 14.82 12.60 -16.97
C SER A 261 16.16 12.32 -17.64
N ALA A 262 16.29 11.14 -18.24
CA ALA A 262 17.41 10.72 -19.06
C ALA A 262 17.12 10.96 -20.55
N ASP A 263 18.13 11.33 -21.32
CA ASP A 263 18.05 11.40 -22.79
C ASP A 263 18.27 10.01 -23.38
N GLY A 264 17.38 9.58 -24.28
CA GLY A 264 17.48 8.31 -24.97
C GLY A 264 17.31 7.07 -24.08
N ARG A 265 17.42 5.91 -24.72
CA ARG A 265 17.29 4.59 -24.07
C ARG A 265 18.27 3.60 -24.68
N ASN A 266 18.52 2.52 -23.96
CA ASN A 266 19.17 1.34 -24.50
C ASN A 266 18.15 0.46 -25.20
N ARG A 267 18.51 -0.01 -26.40
CA ARG A 267 17.73 -0.93 -27.24
C ARG A 267 18.56 -2.20 -27.47
N PRO A 268 17.96 -3.29 -27.98
CA PRO A 268 18.71 -4.50 -28.31
C PRO A 268 19.87 -4.27 -29.31
N ASP A 269 19.79 -3.24 -30.15
CA ASP A 269 20.81 -2.84 -31.12
C ASP A 269 21.73 -1.69 -30.63
N GLY A 270 21.72 -1.41 -29.32
CA GLY A 270 22.53 -0.38 -28.67
C GLY A 270 21.76 0.88 -28.28
N TYR A 271 22.48 1.86 -27.73
CA TYR A 271 21.89 3.15 -27.34
C TYR A 271 21.20 3.85 -28.53
N GLY A 272 20.03 4.44 -28.28
CA GLY A 272 19.29 5.18 -29.31
C GLY A 272 18.21 6.08 -28.72
N ASN A 273 17.35 6.60 -29.61
CA ASN A 273 16.28 7.53 -29.26
C ASN A 273 16.77 8.83 -28.58
N ALA A 274 17.98 9.29 -28.88
CA ALA A 274 18.46 10.60 -28.43
C ALA A 274 17.49 11.71 -28.84
N GLY A 275 17.28 12.67 -27.96
CA GLY A 275 16.25 13.71 -28.02
C GLY A 275 14.91 13.32 -27.38
N ILE A 276 14.72 12.05 -26.98
CA ILE A 276 13.52 11.59 -26.29
C ILE A 276 13.82 11.44 -24.80
N ALA A 277 12.97 12.03 -23.98
CA ALA A 277 13.09 11.95 -22.52
C ALA A 277 12.48 10.65 -21.98
N TYR A 278 13.32 9.88 -21.28
CA TYR A 278 12.94 8.69 -20.51
C TYR A 278 13.04 9.00 -19.01
N ARG A 279 11.96 8.79 -18.28
CA ARG A 279 11.74 9.45 -16.99
C ARG A 279 11.46 8.47 -15.85
N VAL A 280 11.93 8.88 -14.68
CA VAL A 280 11.65 8.25 -13.37
C VAL A 280 10.81 9.22 -12.56
N PHE A 281 9.83 8.68 -11.84
CA PHE A 281 8.83 9.44 -11.12
C PHE A 281 8.72 8.96 -9.67
N ALA A 282 8.09 9.80 -8.85
CA ALA A 282 7.62 9.44 -7.53
C ALA A 282 6.10 9.62 -7.45
N HIS A 283 5.44 8.77 -6.66
CA HIS A 283 4.05 8.95 -6.28
C HIS A 283 3.89 8.58 -4.81
N SER A 284 2.91 9.17 -4.12
CA SER A 284 2.62 8.82 -2.73
C SER A 284 1.20 8.34 -2.52
N VAL A 285 1.01 7.48 -1.53
CA VAL A 285 -0.31 7.08 -1.03
C VAL A 285 -0.41 7.41 0.46
N PRO A 286 -1.59 7.84 0.95
CA PRO A 286 -1.75 8.22 2.34
C PRO A 286 -1.65 6.99 3.27
N LEU A 287 -1.02 7.21 4.42
CA LEU A 287 -0.92 6.27 5.53
C LEU A 287 -1.62 6.84 6.76
N ASP A 288 -1.98 5.94 7.67
CA ASP A 288 -2.33 6.32 9.03
C ASP A 288 -1.04 6.62 9.82
N ALA A 289 -0.75 7.90 10.03
CA ALA A 289 0.44 8.36 10.75
C ALA A 289 0.50 7.88 12.21
N THR A 290 -0.61 7.36 12.75
CA THR A 290 -0.67 6.79 14.09
C THR A 290 -0.38 5.29 14.10
N LYS A 291 -0.04 4.66 12.98
CA LYS A 291 0.19 3.21 12.89
C LYS A 291 1.58 2.87 12.39
N GLN A 292 2.06 1.72 12.85
CA GLN A 292 3.33 1.15 12.43
C GLN A 292 3.05 0.25 11.21
N VAL A 293 3.66 0.57 10.08
CA VAL A 293 3.62 -0.28 8.88
C VAL A 293 4.43 -1.54 9.13
N ASP A 294 3.90 -2.66 8.66
CA ASP A 294 4.53 -4.00 8.69
C ASP A 294 4.99 -4.39 7.28
N PHE A 295 4.06 -4.39 6.31
CA PHE A 295 4.37 -4.69 4.91
C PHE A 295 3.42 -4.01 3.94
N VAL A 296 3.84 -3.95 2.68
CA VAL A 296 3.08 -3.42 1.54
C VAL A 296 2.84 -4.54 0.54
N VAL A 297 1.65 -4.60 -0.02
CA VAL A 297 1.33 -5.42 -1.19
C VAL A 297 1.21 -4.51 -2.41
N LEU A 298 2.08 -4.74 -3.39
CA LEU A 298 2.08 -4.00 -4.66
C LEU A 298 0.89 -4.43 -5.54
N PRO A 299 0.46 -3.60 -6.51
CA PRO A 299 -0.58 -4.00 -7.44
C PRO A 299 -0.13 -5.15 -8.35
N SER A 300 -1.08 -6.00 -8.75
CA SER A 300 -0.88 -6.99 -9.81
C SER A 300 -1.05 -6.33 -11.19
N ASN A 301 -0.15 -5.42 -11.54
CA ASN A 301 -0.09 -4.76 -12.83
C ASN A 301 1.37 -4.68 -13.30
N ARG A 302 1.71 -5.44 -14.35
CA ARG A 302 3.09 -5.54 -14.85
C ARG A 302 3.61 -4.25 -15.49
N ASN A 303 2.72 -3.33 -15.85
CA ASN A 303 3.08 -2.01 -16.38
C ASN A 303 3.62 -1.06 -15.30
N VAL A 304 3.46 -1.39 -14.02
CA VAL A 304 3.99 -0.62 -12.90
C VAL A 304 5.35 -1.18 -12.52
N HIS A 305 6.39 -0.35 -12.62
CA HIS A 305 7.75 -0.68 -12.20
C HIS A 305 8.15 0.15 -10.98
N ILE A 306 8.57 -0.52 -9.91
CA ILE A 306 9.01 0.11 -8.65
C ILE A 306 10.51 -0.13 -8.47
N PHE A 307 11.25 0.95 -8.31
CA PHE A 307 12.69 0.95 -8.04
C PHE A 307 12.98 1.01 -6.54
N ASP A 308 12.18 1.77 -5.78
CA ASP A 308 12.25 1.85 -4.32
C ASP A 308 10.92 2.26 -3.66
N MET A 309 10.80 2.05 -2.35
CA MET A 309 9.71 2.56 -1.53
C MET A 309 10.16 2.98 -0.13
N ALA A 310 9.59 4.07 0.38
CA ALA A 310 9.94 4.61 1.69
C ALA A 310 8.73 5.27 2.37
N ILE A 311 8.82 5.47 3.70
CA ILE A 311 7.78 6.12 4.49
C ILE A 311 8.20 7.57 4.77
N ALA A 312 7.29 8.52 4.53
CA ALA A 312 7.46 9.94 4.82
C ALA A 312 6.43 10.44 5.84
N SER A 313 6.77 11.57 6.48
CA SER A 313 5.89 12.26 7.43
C SER A 313 4.86 13.17 6.76
#